data_AF-A0A392UNL3-F1
#
_entry.id   AF-A0A392UNL3-F1
#
_cell.length_a   1.000
_cell.length_b   1.000
_cell.length_c   1.000
_cell.angle_alpha   90.00
_cell.angle_beta   90.00
_cell.angle_gamma   90.00
#
_symmetry.space_group_name_H-M   'P 1'
#
loop_
_entity.id
_entity.type
_entity.pdbx_description
1 polymer ?
#
loop_
_entity_poly.entity_id
_entity_poly.type
_entity_poly.pdbx_seq_one_letter_code
_entity_poly.pdbx_strand_id
1 'polypeptide(L)' 'MPESVTEIRSFLGLVGYYQRFIEGFSKLALPLTQLTRKSQAFVWDDKCEKSFQEL' A
#
# COMPACT_ATOMS: atom_id res chain seq x y z
N MET A 1 -0.21 -11.02 6.23
CA MET A 1 -0.71 -9.64 6.06
C MET A 1 0.22 -8.72 6.80
N PRO A 2 0.56 -7.55 6.25
CA PRO A 2 1.45 -6.64 6.94
C PRO A 2 0.82 -6.18 8.25
N GLU A 3 1.58 -6.34 9.33
CA GLU A 3 1.13 -6.11 10.71
C GLU A 3 1.46 -4.69 11.18
N SER A 4 2.23 -3.94 10.40
CA SER A 4 2.67 -2.60 10.77
C SER A 4 2.83 -1.63 9.59
N VAL A 5 2.81 -0.34 9.92
CA VAL A 5 3.11 0.76 9.00
C VAL A 5 4.50 0.62 8.36
N THR A 6 5.47 0.09 9.11
CA THR A 6 6.85 -0.10 8.64
C THR A 6 6.91 -1.13 7.52
N GLU A 7 6.20 -2.24 7.65
CA GLU A 7 6.12 -3.28 6.62
C GLU A 7 5.48 -2.76 5.34
N ILE A 8 4.38 -2.00 5.45
CA ILE A 8 3.75 -1.35 4.29
C ILE A 8 4.68 -0.37 3.60
N ARG A 9 5.42 0.43 4.37
CA ARG A 9 6.37 1.39 3.79
C ARG A 9 7.51 0.69 3.06
N SER A 10 8.02 -0.42 3.61
CA SER A 10 9.01 -1.26 2.94
C SER A 10 8.45 -1.87 1.66
N PHE A 11 7.24 -2.44 1.70
CA PHE A 11 6.57 -3.00 0.52
C PHE A 11 6.39 -1.94 -0.57
N LEU A 12 5.80 -0.79 -0.25
CA LEU A 12 5.62 0.30 -1.21
C LEU A 12 6.94 0.79 -1.81
N GLY A 13 8.03 0.78 -1.04
CA GLY A 13 9.38 1.06 -1.54
C GLY A 13 9.86 0.06 -2.58
N LEU A 14 9.56 -1.23 -2.40
CA LEU A 14 9.90 -2.29 -3.35
C LEU A 14 9.04 -2.20 -4.63
N VAL A 15 7.72 -2.08 -4.48
CA VAL A 15 6.80 -2.00 -5.64
C VAL A 15 6.96 -0.67 -6.40
N GLY A 16 7.47 0.37 -5.75
CA GLY A 16 7.83 1.65 -6.39
C GLY A 16 8.80 1.50 -7.56
N TYR A 17 9.66 0.48 -7.58
CA TYR A 17 10.52 0.18 -8.73
C TYR A 17 9.73 -0.31 -9.95
N TYR A 18 8.64 -1.06 -9.71
CA TYR A 18 7.79 -1.67 -10.73
C TYR A 18 6.58 -0.80 -11.10
N GLN A 19 6.34 0.30 -10.37
CA GLN A 19 5.22 1.21 -10.57
C GLN A 19 4.99 1.61 -12.05
N ARG A 20 6.05 1.81 -12.83
CA ARG A 20 5.96 2.20 -14.26
C ARG A 20 5.33 1.13 -15.16
N PHE A 21 5.25 -0.11 -14.71
CA PHE A 21 4.69 -1.23 -15.47
C PHE A 21 3.26 -1.60 -15.01
N ILE A 22 2.80 -1.01 -13.91
CA ILE A 22 1.49 -1.30 -13.33
C ILE A 22 0.54 -0.16 -13.72
N GLU A 23 -0.36 -0.44 -14.65
CA GLU A 23 -1.39 0.52 -15.05
C GLU A 23 -2.28 0.86 -13.85
N GLY A 24 -2.47 2.15 -13.59
CA GLY A 24 -3.29 2.59 -12.46
C GLY A 24 -2.63 2.38 -11.09
N PHE A 25 -1.32 2.14 -11.01
CA PHE A 25 -0.59 1.97 -9.74
C PHE A 25 -0.96 3.00 -8.66
N SER A 26 -1.07 4.27 -9.02
CA SER A 26 -1.41 5.32 -8.04
C SER A 26 -2.79 5.11 -7.38
N LYS A 27 -3.76 4.49 -8.09
CA LYS A 27 -5.08 4.16 -7.54
C LYS A 27 -5.00 2.95 -6.61
N LEU A 28 -4.21 1.95 -6.98
CA LEU A 28 -3.98 0.74 -6.18
C LEU A 28 -3.18 1.04 -4.92
N ALA A 29 -2.10 1.82 -5.03
CA ALA A 29 -1.27 2.20 -3.89
C ALA A 29 -1.94 3.23 -2.96
N LEU A 30 -3.06 3.82 -3.34
CA LEU A 30 -3.75 4.85 -2.56
C LEU A 30 -4.17 4.38 -1.16
N PRO A 31 -4.94 3.27 -1.00
CA PRO A 31 -5.27 2.76 0.32
C PRO A 31 -4.02 2.40 1.15
N LEU A 32 -3.00 1.79 0.53
CA LEU A 32 -1.77 1.43 1.23
C LEU A 32 -0.96 2.66 1.69
N THR A 33 -0.88 3.72 0.87
CA THR A 33 -0.21 4.97 1.26
C THR A 33 -0.97 5.71 2.35
N GLN A 34 -2.30 5.60 2.41
CA GLN A 34 -3.10 6.13 3.52
C GLN A 34 -2.74 5.48 4.86
N LEU A 35 -2.46 4.17 4.87
CA LEU A 35 -1.99 3.46 6.08
C LEU A 35 -0.66 3.97 6.62
N THR A 36 0.17 4.61 5.79
CA THR A 36 1.47 5.14 6.21
C THR A 36 1.43 6.56 6.79
N ARG A 37 0.26 7.20 6.80
CA ARG A 37 0.09 8.58 7.26
C ARG A 37 0.13 8.65 8.78
N LYS A 38 0.94 9.57 9.32
CA LYS A 38 1.16 9.74 10.78
C LYS A 38 -0.10 10.09 11.58
N SER A 39 -1.15 10.60 10.93
CA SER A 39 -2.39 11.06 11.58
C SER A 39 -3.53 10.04 11.54
N GLN A 40 -3.31 8.85 10.99
CA GLN A 40 -4.34 7.82 10.83
C GLN A 40 -3.96 6.59 11.66
N ALA A 41 -4.93 5.98 12.34
CA ALA A 41 -4.76 4.65 12.90
C ALA A 41 -4.50 3.64 11.78
N PHE A 42 -3.61 2.69 12.01
CA PHE A 42 -3.38 1.59 11.08
C PHE A 42 -4.61 0.66 11.11
N VAL A 43 -5.49 0.80 10.13
CA VAL A 43 -6.70 -0.02 9.99
C VAL A 43 -6.61 -0.75 8.67
N TRP A 44 -6.29 -2.04 8.73
CA TRP A 44 -6.32 -2.91 7.56
C TRP A 44 -7.76 -3.24 7.19
N ASP A 45 -8.24 -2.71 6.06
CA ASP A 45 -9.57 -2.96 5.53
C ASP A 45 -9.53 -3.77 4.22
N ASP A 46 -10.70 -4.20 3.74
CA ASP A 46 -10.81 -4.97 2.50
C ASP A 46 -10.25 -4.23 1.27
N LYS A 47 -10.21 -2.89 1.29
CA LYS A 47 -9.64 -2.10 0.20
C LYS A 47 -8.12 -2.20 0.21
N CYS A 48 -7.50 -2.11 1.39
CA CYS A 48 -6.07 -2.34 1.57
C CYS A 48 -5.68 -3.76 1.14
N GLU A 49 -6.46 -4.77 1.54
CA GLU A 49 -6.23 -6.16 1.15
C GLU A 49 -6.28 -6.34 -0.37
N LYS A 50 -7.35 -5.87 -1.03
CA LYS A 50 -7.49 -5.97 -2.49
C LYS A 50 -6.36 -5.26 -3.21
N SER A 51 -6.03 -4.05 -2.78
CA SER A 51 -4.93 -3.29 -3.37
C SER A 51 -3.57 -3.93 -3.14
N PHE A 52 -3.36 -4.62 -2.02
CA PHE A 52 -2.14 -5.37 -1.76
C PHE A 52 -2.03 -6.62 -2.65
N GLN A 53 -3.14 -7.29 -2.95
CA GLN A 53 -3.16 -8.46 -3.83
C GLN A 53 -3.03 -8.12 -5.32
N GLU A 54 -3.49 -6.94 -5.73
CA GLU A 54 -3.39 -6.46 -7.11
C GLU A 54 -2.02 -5.82 -7.45
N LEU A 55 -1.17 -5.56 -6.45
CA LEU A 55 0.18 -4.96 -6.59
C LEU A 55 1.29 -6.01 -6.49
#